data_AF-A0A9W8V1T6-F1
#
_entry.id   AF-A0A9W8V1T6-F1
#
_cell.length_a   1.000
_cell.length_b   1.000
_cell.length_c   1.000
_cell.angle_alpha   90.00
_cell.angle_beta   90.00
_cell.angle_gamma   90.00
#
_symmetry.space_group_name_H-M   'P 1'
#
loop_
_entity.id
_entity.type
_entity.pdbx_description
1 polymer ?
#
loop_
_entity_poly.entity_id
_entity_poly.type
_entity_poly.pdbx_seq_one_letter_code
_entity_poly.pdbx_strand_id
1 'polypeptide(L)' 'MKYVLVSGGVISGIGKGIIASSSGLLLKTLGLKVTAVKIDPYLNIDAGESPTNVVPQAELSG' A
#
# COMPACT_ATOMS: atom_id res chain seq x y z
N MET A 1 -23.06 -4.28 5.13
CA MET A 1 -21.62 -3.99 4.98
C MET A 1 -21.39 -2.51 5.23
N LYS A 2 -20.28 -2.15 5.89
CA LYS A 2 -19.89 -0.75 6.15
C LYS A 2 -18.52 -0.51 5.54
N TYR A 3 -18.29 0.69 5.01
CA TYR A 3 -17.04 1.07 4.35
C TYR A 3 -16.43 2.27 5.05
N VAL A 4 -15.10 2.23 5.23
CA VAL A 4 -14.30 3.34 5.73
C VAL A 4 -13.30 3.68 4.62
N LEU A 5 -13.41 4.88 4.06
CA LEU A 5 -12.51 5.36 3.02
C LEU A 5 -11.46 6.27 3.64
N VAL A 6 -10.18 5.97 3.37
CA VAL A 6 -9.06 6.81 3.79
C VAL A 6 -8.48 7.49 2.54
N SER A 7 -8.75 8.79 2.39
CA SER A 7 -8.18 9.64 1.33
C SER A 7 -7.13 10.60 1.91
N GLY A 8 -6.30 11.20 1.06
CA GLY A 8 -5.34 12.24 1.45
C GLY A 8 -5.23 13.29 0.36
N GLY A 9 -5.13 14.57 0.75
CA GLY A 9 -5.19 15.70 -0.19
C GLY A 9 -3.83 16.32 -0.48
N VAL A 10 -3.10 16.74 0.55
CA VAL A 10 -2.00 17.71 0.37
C VAL A 10 -0.70 17.06 -0.14
N ILE A 11 -0.28 15.95 0.45
CA ILE A 11 0.99 15.28 0.11
C ILE A 11 0.77 13.77 -0.01
N SER A 12 1.39 13.15 -1.02
CA SER A 12 1.44 11.70 -1.18
C SER A 12 2.51 11.10 -0.26
N GLY A 13 2.31 9.88 0.25
CA GLY A 13 3.24 9.24 1.20
C GLY A 13 3.01 9.50 2.68
N ILE A 14 2.15 10.44 3.08
CA ILE A 14 1.83 10.65 4.50
C ILE A 14 0.80 9.62 4.97
N GLY A 15 1.26 8.59 5.68
CA GLY A 15 0.52 7.87 6.71
C GLY A 15 -0.79 7.14 6.36
N LYS A 16 -1.34 7.25 5.15
CA LYS A 16 -2.65 6.70 4.76
C LYS A 16 -2.76 5.19 5.05
N GLY A 17 -1.71 4.44 4.69
CA GLY A 17 -1.65 3.00 4.94
C GLY A 17 -1.61 2.67 6.43
N ILE A 18 -0.88 3.46 7.22
CA ILE A 18 -0.79 3.28 8.68
C ILE A 18 -2.14 3.58 9.33
N ILE A 19 -2.79 4.69 8.97
CA ILE A 19 -4.10 5.06 9.51
C ILE A 19 -5.16 4.00 9.17
N ALA A 20 -5.18 3.53 7.92
CA ALA A 20 -6.10 2.49 7.49
C ALA A 20 -5.87 1.15 8.22
N SER A 21 -4.61 0.73 8.39
CA SER A 21 -4.27 -0.53 9.05
C SER A 21 -4.52 -0.50 10.56
N SER A 22 -4.16 0.60 11.24
CA SER A 22 -4.44 0.79 12.67
C SER A 22 -5.94 0.82 12.96
N SER A 23 -6.72 1.52 12.13
CA SER A 23 -8.19 1.54 12.26
C SER A 23 -8.80 0.16 12.05
N GLY A 24 -8.32 -0.59 11.04
CA GLY A 24 -8.76 -1.96 10.78
C GLY A 24 -8.43 -2.92 11.93
N LEU A 25 -7.25 -2.75 12.55
CA LEU A 25 -6.85 -3.54 13.73
C LEU A 25 -7.80 -3.30 14.91
N LEU A 26 -8.12 -2.04 15.22
CA LEU A 26 -9.06 -1.71 16.30
C LEU A 26 -10.44 -2.33 16.04
N LEU A 27 -10.97 -2.20 14.82
CA LEU A 27 -12.25 -2.81 14.46
C LEU A 27 -12.21 -4.35 14.56
N LYS A 28 -11.08 -4.97 14.18
CA LYS A 28 -10.88 -6.42 14.33
C LYS A 28 -10.84 -6.83 15.81
N THR A 29 -10.21 -6.04 16.69
CA THR A 29 -10.21 -6.31 18.14
C THR A 29 -11.60 -6.19 18.77
N LEU A 30 -12.52 -5.43 18.17
CA LEU A 30 -13.93 -5.35 18.55
C LEU A 30 -14.77 -6.53 18.03
N GLY A 31 -14.13 -7.56 17.47
CA GLY A 31 -14.81 -8.77 16.95
C GLY A 31 -15.44 -8.58 15.56
N LEU A 32 -15.18 -7.47 14.87
CA LEU A 32 -15.72 -7.23 13.54
C LEU A 32 -14.86 -7.93 12.49
N LYS A 33 -15.52 -8.51 11.47
CA LYS A 33 -14.83 -8.95 10.25
C LYS A 33 -14.48 -7.73 9.40
N VAL A 34 -13.19 -7.48 9.25
CA VAL A 34 -12.64 -6.35 8.49
C VAL A 34 -11.83 -6.89 7.32
N THR A 35 -11.97 -6.24 6.16
CA THR A 35 -11.12 -6.43 4.98
C THR A 35 -10.60 -5.08 4.51
N ALA A 36 -9.49 -5.08 3.78
CA ALA A 36 -8.86 -3.88 3.25
C ALA A 36 -8.77 -3.97 1.72
N VAL A 37 -9.07 -2.87 1.05
CA VAL A 37 -8.88 -2.70 -0.39
C VAL A 37 -7.98 -1.49 -0.58
N LYS A 38 -6.84 -1.69 -1.25
CA LYS A 38 -5.93 -0.61 -1.64
C LYS A 38 -6.29 -0.18 -3.06
N ILE A 39 -6.39 1.13 -3.27
CA ILE A 39 -6.63 1.72 -4.59
C ILE A 39 -5.36 2.48 -4.96
N ASP A 40 -4.65 1.98 -5.96
CA ASP A 40 -3.46 2.61 -6.51
C ASP A 40 -3.86 3.38 -7.79
N PRO A 41 -3.51 4.68 -7.93
CA PRO A 41 -3.89 5.49 -9.10
C PRO A 41 -3.04 5.21 -10.34
N TYR A 42 -2.26 4.11 -10.33
CA TYR A 42 -1.42 3.71 -11.43
C TYR A 42 -2.18 2.84 -12.41
N LEU A 43 -1.84 2.95 -13.69
CA LEU A 43 -2.45 2.17 -14.77
C LEU A 43 -1.89 0.75 -14.85
N ASN A 44 -0.74 0.50 -14.22
CA ASN A 44 -0.09 -0.81 -14.22
C ASN A 44 -1.04 -1.86 -13.61
N ILE A 45 -1.29 -2.93 -14.38
CA ILE A 45 -2.16 -4.04 -13.97
C ILE A 45 -1.47 -4.89 -12.89
N ASP A 46 -0.14 -4.97 -12.95
CA ASP A 46 0.69 -5.67 -11.96
C ASP A 46 1.83 -4.78 -11.47
N ALA A 47 2.22 -4.96 -10.21
CA ALA A 47 3.28 -4.17 -9.58
C ALA A 47 4.70 -4.61 -9.98
N GLY A 48 4.84 -5.81 -10.56
CA GLY A 48 6.13 -6.43 -10.91
C GLY A 48 6.85 -5.79 -12.11
N GLU A 49 6.18 -4.91 -12.86
CA GLU A 49 6.77 -4.25 -14.04
C GLU A 49 7.53 -2.95 -13.73
N SER A 50 7.49 -2.48 -12.48
CA SER A 50 8.33 -1.35 -12.07
C SER A 50 9.80 -1.76 -12.26
N PRO A 51 10.62 -1.04 -13.05
CA PRO A 51 12.03 -1.34 -13.17
C PRO A 51 12.66 -1.09 -11.80
N THR A 52 12.77 -2.15 -11.01
CA THR A 52 13.71 -2.18 -9.90
C THR A 52 15.07 -2.01 -10.55
N ASN A 53 15.89 -1.08 -10.06
CA ASN A 53 17.24 -0.88 -10.54
C ASN A 53 18.02 -2.19 -10.39
N VAL A 54 17.96 -3.04 -11.42
CA VAL A 54 18.84 -4.18 -11.60
C VAL A 54 20.20 -3.60 -11.94
N VAL A 55 21.00 -3.35 -10.89
CA VAL A 55 22.44 -3.20 -11.07
C VAL A 55 22.89 -4.48 -11.78
N PRO A 56 23.42 -4.40 -13.01
CA PRO A 56 23.94 -5.59 -13.68
C PRO A 56 25.05 -6.17 -12.79
N GLN A 57 24.95 -7.44 -12.41
CA GLN A 57 26.00 -8.14 -11.64
C GLN A 57 27.35 -8.27 -12.39
N ALA A 58 27.51 -7.59 -13.53
CA ALA A 58 28.69 -7.68 -14.37
C ALA A 58 29.86 -6.76 -13.94
N GLU A 59 29.69 -5.88 -12.94
CA GLU A 59 30.77 -4.96 -12.48
C GLU A 59 31.51 -5.42 -11.21
N LEU A 60 31.39 -6.68 -10.79
CA LEU A 60 32.08 -7.20 -9.58
C LEU A 60 33.27 -8.13 -9.85
N SER A 61 33.93 -7.99 -11.00
CA SER A 61 35.18 -8.68 -11.34
C SER A 61 36.23 -7.66 -11.75
N GLY A 62 36.82 -6.98 -10.76
CA GLY A 62 37.98 -6.12 -10.88
C GLY A 62 38.83 -6.24 -9.62
#